data_AF-A0A2W7B5J7-F1
#
_entry.id   AF-A0A2W7B5J7-F1
#
_cell.length_a   1.000
_cell.length_b   1.000
_cell.length_c   1.000
_cell.angle_alpha   90.00
_cell.angle_beta   90.00
_cell.angle_gamma   90.00
#
_symmetry.space_group_name_H-M   'P 1'
#
loop_
_entity.id
_entity.type
_entity.pdbx_description
1 polymer ?
#
loop_
_entity_poly.entity_id
_entity_poly.type
_entity_poly.pdbx_seq_one_letter_code
_entity_poly.pdbx_strand_id
1 'polypeptide(L)'
;MNNNQFKPAIGEEDVISLKNNSPDNVVMYNHTLKVRDILTYCISKILQVSSFNDLQKDGYKPRTQWINEGLECEVLNIGSDRWKKGKVRIKIALEFSPDESEIPEYESPLDEIRREMQNQS
;
A
#
# COMPACT_ATOMS: atom_id res chain seq x y z
N MET A 1 -21.83 0.80 12.51
CA MET A 1 -21.22 1.15 11.21
C MET A 1 -19.72 1.24 11.46
N ASN A 2 -18.94 0.29 10.95
CA ASN A 2 -17.49 0.28 11.17
C ASN A 2 -16.88 1.37 10.28
N ASN A 3 -16.47 2.49 10.88
CA ASN A 3 -15.61 3.47 10.23
C ASN A 3 -14.23 2.83 10.08
N ASN A 4 -14.02 2.09 8.98
CA ASN A 4 -12.71 1.61 8.62
C ASN A 4 -11.89 2.82 8.16
N GLN A 5 -11.13 3.43 9.08
CA GLN A 5 -10.30 4.62 8.84
C GLN A 5 -9.01 4.30 8.08
N PHE A 6 -8.78 3.03 7.75
CA PHE A 6 -7.70 2.59 6.88
C PHE A 6 -7.81 3.25 5.51
N LYS A 7 -6.77 4.01 5.15
CA LYS A 7 -6.62 4.62 3.84
C LYS A 7 -5.47 3.94 3.10
N PRO A 8 -5.60 3.68 1.79
CA PRO A 8 -4.58 2.98 0.99
C PRO A 8 -3.34 3.83 0.67
N ALA A 9 -3.08 4.92 1.41
CA ALA A 9 -2.11 5.94 1.05
C ALA A 9 -0.87 5.90 1.95
N ILE A 10 -0.17 4.76 1.98
CA ILE A 10 1.24 4.74 2.36
C ILE A 10 2.07 4.67 1.07
N GLY A 11 2.98 5.61 0.88
CA GLY A 11 3.93 5.62 -0.23
C GLY A 11 4.95 4.48 -0.12
N GLU A 12 5.44 4.00 -1.26
CA GLU A 12 6.41 2.88 -1.29
C GLU A 12 7.72 3.19 -0.53
N GLU A 13 8.13 4.45 -0.54
CA GLU A 13 9.35 4.89 0.15
C GLU A 13 9.13 5.26 1.63
N ASP A 14 7.88 5.23 2.10
CA ASP A 14 7.57 5.46 3.50
C ASP A 14 8.07 4.29 4.36
N VAL A 15 8.33 4.61 5.62
CA VAL A 15 8.90 3.68 6.59
C VAL A 15 7.88 3.44 7.70
N ILE A 16 7.62 2.17 7.98
CA ILE A 16 6.76 1.73 9.08
C ILE A 16 7.64 1.26 10.23
N SER A 17 7.32 1.72 11.44
CA SER A 17 7.94 1.24 12.67
C SER A 17 6.91 0.49 13.52
N LEU A 18 7.15 -0.80 13.74
CA LEU A 18 6.30 -1.69 14.54
C LEU A 18 6.72 -1.62 16.01
N LYS A 19 5.74 -1.41 16.90
CA LYS A 19 5.98 -1.16 18.34
C LYS A 19 6.58 -2.34 19.11
N ASN A 20 6.78 -3.54 18.53
CA ASN A 20 7.43 -4.68 19.20
C ASN A 20 8.07 -5.68 18.23
N ASN A 21 9.17 -6.31 18.64
CA ASN A 21 9.64 -7.59 18.09
C ASN A 21 8.69 -8.71 18.55
N SER A 22 7.47 -8.75 18.03
CA SER A 22 6.62 -9.92 18.21
C SER A 22 7.14 -11.06 17.33
N PRO A 23 7.17 -12.33 17.81
CA PRO A 23 7.34 -13.49 16.94
C PRO A 23 6.27 -13.57 15.83
N ASP A 24 5.18 -12.80 15.95
CA ASP A 24 4.13 -12.65 14.93
C ASP A 24 4.48 -11.64 13.83
N ASN A 25 5.72 -11.11 13.78
CA ASN A 25 6.19 -10.30 12.66
C ASN A 25 6.28 -11.18 11.40
N VAL A 26 5.16 -11.27 10.67
CA VAL A 26 4.96 -12.18 9.53
C VAL A 26 5.93 -11.91 8.38
N VAL A 27 6.42 -10.67 8.26
CA VAL A 27 7.16 -10.22 7.08
C VAL A 27 8.68 -10.21 7.32
N MET A 28 9.19 -9.60 8.41
CA MET A 28 10.64 -9.45 8.67
C MET A 28 11.02 -9.23 10.15
N TYR A 29 12.25 -9.60 10.51
CA TYR A 29 12.83 -9.50 11.87
C TYR A 29 13.11 -8.06 12.35
N ASN A 30 13.09 -7.06 11.46
CA ASN A 30 13.36 -5.66 11.81
C ASN A 30 12.05 -4.94 12.15
N HIS A 31 12.07 -4.18 13.24
CA HIS A 31 10.93 -3.37 13.68
C HIS A 31 10.70 -2.14 12.79
N THR A 32 11.66 -1.74 11.94
CA THR A 32 11.54 -0.61 11.02
C THR A 32 11.76 -1.09 9.59
N LEU A 33 10.81 -0.83 8.68
CA LEU A 33 10.77 -1.40 7.33
C LEU A 33 10.22 -0.40 6.32
N LYS A 34 10.75 -0.39 5.10
CA LYS A 34 10.14 0.34 3.99
C LYS A 34 8.90 -0.39 3.49
N VAL A 35 7.88 0.37 3.09
CA VAL A 35 6.65 -0.17 2.51
C VAL A 35 6.93 -0.96 1.23
N ARG A 36 7.84 -0.46 0.38
CA ARG A 36 8.29 -1.16 -0.82
C ARG A 36 8.81 -2.56 -0.53
N ASP A 37 9.54 -2.74 0.58
CA ASP A 37 10.13 -4.04 0.92
C ASP A 37 9.05 -5.04 1.33
N ILE A 38 8.02 -4.58 2.05
CA ILE A 38 6.84 -5.37 2.41
C ILE A 38 6.05 -5.75 1.16
N LEU A 39 5.74 -4.78 0.29
CA LEU A 39 5.00 -5.02 -0.95
C LEU A 39 5.76 -5.99 -1.86
N THR A 40 7.07 -5.80 -2.00
CA THR A 40 7.96 -6.67 -2.77
C THR A 40 7.96 -8.09 -2.22
N TYR A 41 8.06 -8.25 -0.91
CA TYR A 41 7.99 -9.57 -0.26
C TYR A 41 6.65 -10.25 -0.56
N CYS A 42 5.52 -9.55 -0.38
CA CYS A 42 4.19 -10.10 -0.66
C CYS A 42 4.04 -10.53 -2.13
N ILE A 43 4.49 -9.69 -3.08
CA ILE A 43 4.51 -10.03 -4.51
C ILE A 43 5.35 -11.28 -4.76
N SER A 44 6.53 -11.38 -4.15
CA SER A 44 7.42 -12.55 -4.33
C SER A 44 6.74 -13.86 -3.90
N LYS A 45 5.97 -13.83 -2.81
CA LYS A 45 5.23 -14.98 -2.29
C LYS A 45 4.03 -15.34 -3.16
N ILE A 46 3.26 -14.36 -3.60
CA ILE A 46 2.11 -14.58 -4.50
C ILE A 46 2.57 -15.20 -5.82
N LEU A 47 3.71 -14.74 -6.36
CA LEU A 47 4.26 -15.24 -7.61
C LEU A 47 5.11 -16.52 -7.45
N GLN A 48 5.26 -17.01 -6.21
CA GLN A 48 6.08 -18.17 -5.84
C GLN A 48 7.49 -18.08 -6.44
N VAL A 49 8.14 -16.94 -6.27
CA VAL A 49 9.53 -16.70 -6.70
C VAL A 49 10.45 -16.61 -5.49
N SER A 50 11.70 -17.05 -5.67
CA SER A 50 12.68 -17.14 -4.58
C SER A 50 13.24 -15.78 -4.17
N SER A 51 13.34 -14.83 -5.10
CA SER A 51 13.87 -13.49 -4.85
C SER A 51 13.29 -12.43 -5.80
N PHE A 52 13.42 -11.16 -5.43
CA PHE A 52 13.05 -10.03 -6.31
C PHE A 52 13.81 -10.05 -7.63
N ASN A 53 15.09 -10.43 -7.61
CA ASN A 53 15.92 -10.50 -8.82
C ASN A 53 15.41 -11.54 -9.82
N ASP A 54 14.62 -12.51 -9.37
CA ASP A 54 13.99 -13.49 -10.25
C ASP A 54 12.82 -12.88 -11.04
N LEU A 55 12.14 -11.86 -10.51
CA LEU A 55 11.07 -11.15 -11.22
C LEU A 55 11.56 -10.44 -12.50
N GLN A 56 12.84 -10.06 -12.52
CA GLN A 56 13.47 -9.38 -13.66
C GLN A 56 14.05 -10.34 -14.70
N LYS A 57 14.02 -11.65 -14.45
CA LYS A 57 14.50 -12.66 -15.41
C LYS A 57 13.39 -13.02 -16.40
N ASP A 58 13.74 -13.12 -17.68
CA ASP A 58 12.78 -13.42 -18.76
C ASP A 58 11.94 -14.69 -18.52
N GLY A 59 12.49 -15.69 -17.82
CA GLY A 59 11.78 -16.92 -17.46
C GLY A 59 10.59 -16.74 -16.51
N TYR A 60 10.50 -15.60 -15.81
CA TYR A 60 9.40 -15.28 -14.89
C TYR A 60 8.43 -14.24 -15.44
N LYS A 61 8.64 -13.76 -16.66
CA LYS A 61 7.75 -12.82 -17.36
C LYS A 61 6.28 -13.28 -17.37
N PRO A 62 5.93 -14.58 -17.54
CA PRO A 62 4.53 -15.01 -17.46
C PRO A 62 3.91 -14.80 -16.08
N ARG A 63 4.71 -14.84 -15.01
CA ARG A 63 4.21 -14.66 -13.64
C ARG A 63 4.05 -13.18 -13.29
N THR A 64 4.95 -12.33 -13.74
CA THR A 64 4.87 -10.88 -13.47
C THR A 64 3.65 -10.21 -14.13
N GLN A 65 3.07 -10.82 -15.17
CA GLN A 65 1.81 -10.38 -15.77
C GLN A 65 0.64 -10.33 -14.79
N TRP A 66 0.63 -11.17 -13.73
CA TRP A 66 -0.39 -11.10 -12.69
C TRP A 66 -0.40 -9.75 -11.96
N ILE A 67 0.74 -9.05 -11.91
CA ILE A 67 0.89 -7.77 -11.19
C ILE A 67 0.86 -6.59 -12.17
N ASN A 68 1.50 -6.73 -13.33
CA ASN A 68 1.73 -5.63 -14.27
C ASN A 68 0.57 -5.45 -15.26
N GLU A 69 0.58 -6.20 -16.36
CA GLU A 69 -0.34 -6.00 -17.49
C GLU A 69 -1.72 -6.68 -17.30
N GLY A 70 -1.81 -7.65 -16.40
CA GLY A 70 -2.95 -8.52 -16.22
C GLY A 70 -3.02 -9.65 -17.25
N LEU A 71 -3.76 -10.70 -16.89
CA LEU A 71 -4.00 -11.87 -17.73
C LEU A 71 -5.41 -11.85 -18.31
N GLU A 72 -5.54 -12.28 -19.56
CA GLU A 72 -6.85 -12.50 -20.19
C GLU A 72 -7.66 -13.53 -19.39
N CYS A 73 -8.92 -13.20 -19.13
CA CYS A 73 -9.83 -14.02 -18.35
C CYS A 73 -11.28 -13.74 -18.75
N GLU A 74 -12.19 -14.58 -18.26
CA GLU A 74 -13.61 -14.34 -18.28
C GLU A 74 -14.15 -14.34 -16.86
N VAL A 75 -15.04 -13.40 -16.54
CA VAL A 75 -15.72 -13.33 -15.24
C VAL A 75 -17.21 -13.56 -15.44
N LEU A 76 -17.79 -14.44 -14.62
CA LEU A 76 -19.23 -14.59 -14.46
C LEU A 76 -19.66 -13.92 -13.16
N ASN A 77 -20.35 -12.78 -13.27
CA ASN A 77 -20.89 -12.10 -12.10
C ASN A 77 -22.11 -12.85 -11.56
N ILE A 78 -22.27 -12.87 -10.22
CA ILE A 78 -23.48 -13.39 -9.59
C ILE A 78 -24.68 -12.58 -10.10
N GLY A 79 -25.71 -13.27 -10.59
CA GLY A 79 -26.88 -12.65 -11.23
C GLY A 79 -26.72 -12.34 -12.72
N SER A 80 -25.56 -12.63 -13.32
CA SER A 80 -25.36 -12.60 -14.77
C SER A 80 -25.59 -13.99 -15.37
N ASP A 81 -26.19 -14.02 -16.57
CA ASP A 81 -26.35 -15.21 -17.40
C ASP A 81 -25.20 -15.39 -18.42
N ARG A 82 -24.26 -14.43 -18.48
CA ARG A 82 -23.17 -14.41 -19.47
C ARG A 82 -21.81 -14.14 -18.86
N TRP A 83 -20.81 -14.80 -19.44
CA TRP A 83 -19.38 -14.55 -19.20
C TRP A 83 -18.93 -13.25 -19.86
N LYS A 84 -18.13 -12.47 -19.14
CA LYS A 84 -17.53 -11.23 -19.64
C LYS A 84 -16.02 -11.40 -19.80
N LYS A 85 -15.53 -11.29 -21.04
CA LYS A 85 -14.10 -11.23 -21.35
C LYS A 85 -13.46 -9.96 -20.82
N GLY A 86 -12.24 -10.07 -20.33
CA GLY A 86 -11.44 -8.95 -19.86
C GLY A 86 -10.10 -9.42 -19.31
N LYS A 87 -9.45 -8.57 -18.51
CA LYS A 87 -8.20 -8.90 -17.83
C LYS A 87 -8.34 -8.88 -16.32
N VAL A 88 -7.64 -9.79 -15.65
CA VAL A 88 -7.48 -9.81 -14.20
C VAL A 88 -6.04 -9.50 -13.83
N ARG A 89 -5.86 -8.69 -12.79
CA ARG A 89 -4.56 -8.43 -12.15
C ARG A 89 -4.71 -8.37 -10.64
N ILE A 90 -3.63 -8.64 -9.94
CA ILE A 90 -3.51 -8.55 -8.48
C ILE A 90 -2.88 -7.21 -8.14
N LYS A 91 -3.56 -6.43 -7.30
CA LYS A 91 -3.03 -5.19 -6.72
C LYS A 91 -2.93 -5.37 -5.22
N ILE A 92 -1.74 -5.14 -4.67
CA ILE A 92 -1.51 -5.14 -3.23
C ILE A 92 -1.46 -3.68 -2.78
N ALA A 93 -2.21 -3.35 -1.75
CA ALA A 93 -2.16 -2.07 -1.08
C ALA A 93 -1.87 -2.30 0.40
N LEU A 94 -1.01 -1.47 0.97
CA LEU A 94 -0.81 -1.41 2.40
C LEU A 94 -1.57 -0.20 2.93
N GLU A 95 -2.44 -0.42 3.90
CA GLU A 95 -3.29 0.64 4.45
C GLU A 95 -2.79 1.05 5.83
N PHE A 96 -2.86 2.34 6.11
CA PHE A 96 -2.55 2.92 7.42
C PHE A 96 -3.75 3.71 7.94
N SER A 97 -3.95 3.62 9.24
CA SER A 97 -4.94 4.41 9.97
C SER A 97 -4.19 5.16 11.07
N PRO A 98 -3.99 6.47 10.95
CA PRO A 98 -3.40 7.26 12.02
C PRO A 98 -4.36 7.33 13.22
N ASP A 99 -3.82 7.29 14.43
CA ASP A 99 -4.60 7.38 15.68
C ASP A 99 -5.28 8.76 15.85
N GLU A 100 -4.67 9.81 15.29
CA GLU A 100 -5.24 11.16 15.24
C GLU A 100 -5.57 11.51 13.78
N SER A 101 -6.72 12.15 13.54
CA SER A 101 -7.00 12.75 12.25
C SER A 101 -5.87 13.73 11.95
N GLU A 102 -5.18 13.58 10.83
CA GLU A 102 -4.33 14.62 10.26
C GLU A 102 -5.21 15.87 10.04
N ILE A 103 -5.34 16.68 11.09
CA ILE A 103 -5.73 18.07 10.94
C ILE A 103 -4.55 18.64 10.16
N PRO A 104 -4.72 19.07 8.90
CA PRO A 104 -3.63 19.74 8.22
C PRO A 104 -3.20 20.88 9.13
N GLU A 105 -1.91 20.96 9.45
CA GLU A 105 -1.29 22.16 10.01
C GLU A 105 -1.37 23.28 8.95
N TYR A 106 -2.59 23.71 8.65
CA TYR A 106 -2.84 24.95 7.93
C TYR A 106 -3.64 25.83 8.85
N GLU A 107 -2.91 26.81 9.36
CA GLU A 107 -3.37 28.01 10.05
C GLU A 107 -4.20 27.70 11.29
N SER A 108 -3.49 27.40 12.38
CA SER A 108 -4.05 27.70 13.68
C SER A 108 -4.59 29.14 13.62
N PRO A 109 -5.83 29.44 14.05
CA PRO A 109 -6.34 30.80 14.09
C PRO A 109 -5.39 31.80 14.80
N LEU A 110 -4.49 31.27 15.63
CA LEU A 110 -3.45 32.02 16.33
C LEU A 110 -2.25 32.43 15.45
N ASP A 111 -2.01 31.75 14.32
CA ASP A 111 -0.93 32.08 13.39
C ASP A 111 -1.26 33.31 12.52
N GLU A 112 -2.54 33.60 12.32
CA GLU A 112 -3.00 34.87 11.75
C GLU A 112 -2.70 36.04 12.72
N ILE A 113 -3.05 35.87 14.00
CA ILE A 113 -2.77 36.86 15.07
C ILE A 113 -1.27 37.11 15.22
N ARG A 114 -0.43 36.06 15.18
CA ARG A 114 1.02 36.21 15.32
C ARG A 114 1.64 37.01 14.16
N ARG A 115 1.09 36.91 12.95
CA ARG A 115 1.49 37.71 11.77
C ARG A 115 1.06 39.18 11.92
N GLU A 116 -0.15 39.43 12.41
CA GLU A 116 -0.62 40.79 12.68
C GLU A 116 0.25 41.51 13.72
N MET A 117 0.67 40.80 14.78
CA MET A 117 1.55 41.37 15.82
C MET A 117 2.95 41.73 15.30
N GLN A 118 3.48 40.98 14.34
CA GLN A 118 4.81 41.23 13.76
C GLN A 118 4.83 42.40 12.76
N ASN A 119 3.70 42.69 12.12
CA ASN A 119 3.56 43.78 11.15
C ASN A 119 3.25 45.15 11.79
N GLN A 120 3.14 45.22 13.12
CA GLN A 120 2.86 46.45 13.88
C GLN A 120 4.10 47.04 14.58
N SER A 121 5.31 46.59 14.22
CA SER A 121 6.60 47.15 14.69
C SER A 121 7.35 47.83 13.54
#